data_AF-A0A090N8G2-F1
#
_entry.id   AF-A0A090N8G2-F1
#
_cell.length_a   1.000
_cell.length_b   1.000
_cell.length_c   1.000
_cell.angle_alpha   90.00
_cell.angle_beta   90.00
_cell.angle_gamma   90.00
#
_symmetry.space_group_name_H-M   'P 1'
#
loop_
_entity.id
_entity.type
_entity.pdbx_description
1 polymer ?
#
loop_
_entity_poly.entity_id
_entity_poly.type
_entity_poly.pdbx_seq_one_letter_code
_entity_poly.pdbx_strand_id
1 'polypeptide(L)'
;MGKKKVLVKVHLKDKFVIDVDKNISISDVTPSSLVVLRNDSYTLHKILPNKVDSLVSLMMVKKVPDSAYEMIGRLDRQIKKIKEVIDLPAKHPELFKALGIAQPKGMLLGRDCWPGLWLIIGTVYLYSCLWL
;
A
#
# COMPACT_ATOMS: atom_id res chain seq x y z
N MET A 1 11.28 20.97 -30.28
CA MET A 1 12.62 20.35 -30.18
C MET A 1 12.96 20.19 -28.71
N GLY A 2 13.23 18.97 -28.25
CA GLY A 2 13.83 18.69 -26.93
C GLY A 2 12.85 18.38 -25.79
N LYS A 3 13.29 17.48 -24.89
CA LYS A 3 12.76 17.15 -23.55
C LYS A 3 12.12 15.75 -23.36
N LYS A 4 12.47 14.74 -24.16
CA LYS A 4 12.31 13.32 -23.75
C LYS A 4 13.64 12.67 -23.38
N LYS A 5 14.44 13.37 -22.57
CA LYS A 5 15.74 12.88 -22.10
C LYS A 5 15.64 12.58 -20.60
N VAL A 6 16.04 11.38 -20.21
CA VAL A 6 16.05 10.93 -18.81
C VAL A 6 17.48 10.63 -18.41
N LEU A 7 17.84 11.00 -17.18
CA LEU A 7 19.13 10.65 -16.62
C LEU A 7 19.01 9.28 -15.95
N VAL A 8 19.71 8.28 -16.47
CA VAL A 8 19.73 6.94 -15.89
C VAL A 8 21.12 6.64 -15.34
N LYS A 9 21.14 6.07 -14.13
CA LYS A 9 22.34 5.57 -13.48
C LYS A 9 22.42 4.08 -13.77
N VAL A 10 23.35 3.67 -14.63
CA VAL A 10 23.54 2.26 -15.01
C VAL A 10 24.50 1.57 -14.03
N HIS A 11 25.55 2.28 -13.61
CA HIS A 11 26.54 1.80 -12.66
C HIS A 11 26.76 2.83 -11.54
N LEU A 12 27.47 2.43 -10.46
CA LEU A 12 27.66 3.24 -9.26
C LEU A 12 28.25 4.65 -9.53
N LYS A 13 28.97 4.84 -10.64
CA LYS A 13 29.57 6.12 -11.05
C LYS A 13 29.07 6.68 -12.39
N ASP A 14 28.57 5.87 -13.31
CA ASP A 14 28.22 6.32 -14.66
C ASP A 14 26.76 6.74 -14.79
N LYS A 15 26.55 7.99 -15.24
CA LYS A 15 25.25 8.56 -15.52
C LYS A 15 25.15 8.83 -17.02
N PHE A 16 24.12 8.29 -17.65
CA PHE A 16 23.86 8.49 -19.06
C PHE A 16 22.57 9.27 -19.25
N VAL A 17 22.61 10.23 -20.17
CA VAL A 17 21.42 10.90 -20.66
C VAL A 17 20.89 10.08 -21.82
N ILE A 18 19.74 9.47 -21.62
CA ILE A 18 19.14 8.54 -22.57
C ILE A 18 17.84 9.11 -23.13
N ASP A 19 17.55 8.75 -24.38
CA ASP A 19 16.28 9.07 -25.02
C ASP A 19 15.21 8.04 -24.64
N VAL A 20 13.98 8.53 -24.41
CA VAL A 20 12.83 7.70 -24.07
C VAL A 20 12.22 7.13 -25.35
N ASP A 21 11.93 5.82 -25.35
CA ASP A 21 11.26 5.17 -26.47
C ASP A 21 9.82 5.68 -26.67
N LYS A 22 9.28 5.51 -27.88
CA LYS A 22 7.95 6.00 -28.26
C LYS A 22 6.83 5.34 -27.44
N ASN A 23 7.07 4.15 -26.90
CA ASN A 23 6.09 3.38 -26.15
C ASN A 23 5.89 3.84 -24.70
N ILE A 24 6.70 4.78 -24.19
CA ILE A 24 6.67 5.18 -22.78
C ILE A 24 6.43 6.67 -22.65
N SER A 25 5.48 7.02 -21.79
CA SER A 25 5.12 8.40 -21.47
C SER A 25 5.91 8.90 -20.25
N ILE A 26 6.28 10.19 -20.23
CA ILE A 26 7.09 10.79 -19.15
C ILE A 26 6.38 10.73 -17.79
N SER A 27 5.05 10.65 -17.78
CA SER A 27 4.23 10.57 -16.56
C SER A 27 4.45 9.29 -15.77
N ASP A 28 4.81 8.18 -16.43
CA ASP A 28 4.99 6.87 -15.77
C ASP A 28 6.38 6.73 -15.14
N VAL A 29 7.31 7.61 -15.49
CA VAL A 29 8.69 7.57 -15.03
C VAL A 29 8.80 8.33 -13.70
N THR A 30 8.63 7.62 -12.60
CA THR A 30 9.01 8.15 -11.28
C THR A 30 10.53 8.09 -11.10
N PRO A 31 11.15 9.13 -10.50
CA PRO A 31 12.56 9.08 -10.13
C PRO A 31 12.74 7.91 -9.16
N SER A 32 13.80 7.11 -9.35
CA SER A 32 14.11 5.86 -8.62
C SER A 32 13.43 4.58 -9.10
N SER A 33 12.64 4.60 -10.19
CA SER A 33 12.15 3.36 -10.80
C SER A 33 13.27 2.57 -11.47
N LEU A 34 13.19 1.25 -11.37
CA LEU A 34 14.05 0.35 -12.14
C LEU A 34 13.64 0.42 -13.61
N VAL A 35 14.62 0.57 -14.51
CA VAL A 35 14.38 0.67 -15.95
C VAL A 35 15.28 -0.31 -16.69
N VAL A 36 14.75 -0.89 -17.76
CA VAL A 36 15.52 -1.66 -18.73
C VAL A 36 15.95 -0.75 -19.85
N LEU A 37 17.24 -0.75 -20.10
CA LEU A 37 17.85 -0.13 -21.26
C LEU A 37 18.10 -1.18 -22.32
N ARG A 38 18.00 -0.76 -23.59
CA ARG A 38 18.46 -1.58 -24.72
C ARG A 38 19.99 -1.50 -24.81
N ASN A 39 20.66 -2.64 -24.96
CA ASN A 39 22.14 -2.72 -24.94
C ASN A 39 22.83 -2.05 -26.14
N ASP A 40 22.16 -1.99 -27.29
CA ASP A 40 22.70 -1.44 -28.55
C ASP A 40 22.66 0.10 -28.61
N SER A 41 21.62 0.71 -28.04
CA SER A 41 21.27 2.13 -28.25
C SER A 41 21.09 2.92 -26.96
N TYR A 42 21.20 2.25 -25.80
CA TYR A 42 20.91 2.81 -24.47
C TYR A 42 19.53 3.50 -24.36
N THR A 43 18.56 3.12 -25.19
CA THR A 43 17.20 3.67 -25.14
C THR A 43 16.37 3.02 -24.04
N LEU A 44 15.46 3.80 -23.44
CA LEU A 44 14.56 3.30 -22.39
C LEU A 44 13.54 2.35 -23.00
N HIS A 45 13.66 1.04 -22.77
CA HIS A 45 12.77 0.04 -23.38
C HIS A 45 11.52 -0.24 -22.53
N LYS A 46 11.69 -0.38 -21.21
CA LYS A 46 10.59 -0.67 -20.28
C LYS A 46 10.93 -0.27 -18.85
N ILE A 47 9.94 0.18 -18.10
CA ILE A 47 10.04 0.36 -16.65
C ILE A 47 9.74 -0.99 -15.99
N LEU A 48 10.60 -1.43 -15.08
CA LEU A 48 10.32 -2.59 -14.24
C LEU A 48 9.36 -2.18 -13.12
N PRO A 49 8.34 -2.99 -12.81
CA PRO A 49 7.57 -2.77 -11.60
C PRO A 49 8.51 -2.82 -10.40
N ASN A 50 8.32 -1.93 -9.44
CA ASN A 50 9.04 -1.99 -8.18
C ASN A 50 8.73 -3.36 -7.55
N LYS A 51 9.74 -4.20 -7.41
CA LYS A 51 9.58 -5.53 -6.85
C LYS A 51 9.37 -5.33 -5.35
N VAL A 52 8.11 -5.28 -4.92
CA VAL A 52 7.79 -5.49 -3.50
C VAL A 52 8.41 -6.83 -3.12
N ASP A 53 9.20 -6.84 -2.04
CA ASP A 53 9.90 -8.05 -1.61
C ASP A 53 8.90 -9.17 -1.43
N SER A 54 9.27 -10.39 -1.84
CA SER A 54 8.40 -11.56 -1.63
C SER A 54 8.01 -11.71 -0.15
N LEU A 55 8.85 -11.25 0.78
CA LEU A 55 8.53 -11.21 2.22
C LEU A 55 7.36 -10.27 2.56
N VAL A 56 7.28 -9.10 1.91
CA VAL A 56 6.16 -8.16 2.10
C VAL A 56 4.88 -8.73 1.48
N SER A 57 5.00 -9.43 0.34
CA SER A 57 3.87 -10.13 -0.25
C SER A 57 3.37 -11.30 0.60
N LEU A 58 4.21 -11.89 1.47
CA LEU A 58 3.79 -12.90 2.44
C LEU A 58 3.09 -12.30 3.67
N MET A 59 3.34 -11.01 3.97
CA MET A 59 2.66 -10.29 5.05
C MET A 59 1.29 -9.74 4.65
N MET A 60 0.99 -9.65 3.35
CA MET A 60 -0.32 -9.29 2.84
C MET A 60 -1.29 -10.47 2.96
N VAL A 61 -2.12 -10.45 4.00
CA VAL A 61 -3.10 -11.51 4.19
C VAL A 61 -4.40 -11.18 3.43
N LYS A 62 -4.75 -12.04 2.46
CA LYS A 62 -5.77 -11.76 1.42
C LYS A 62 -7.24 -11.93 1.84
N LYS A 63 -7.54 -12.52 3.00
CA LYS A 63 -8.94 -12.79 3.39
C LYS A 63 -9.12 -12.68 4.88
N VAL A 64 -10.06 -11.83 5.29
CA VAL A 64 -10.58 -11.81 6.65
C VAL A 64 -11.68 -12.86 6.78
N PRO A 65 -11.63 -13.78 7.77
CA PRO A 65 -12.79 -14.58 8.11
C PRO A 65 -13.80 -13.72 8.86
N ASP A 66 -15.00 -13.57 8.29
CA ASP A 66 -16.10 -12.76 8.86
C ASP A 66 -16.57 -13.28 10.24
N SER A 67 -16.34 -14.57 10.52
CA SER A 67 -16.79 -15.24 11.75
C SER A 67 -15.96 -14.95 13.00
N ALA A 68 -14.82 -14.26 12.88
CA ALA A 68 -13.94 -14.02 14.01
C ALA A 68 -14.57 -13.10 15.08
N TYR A 69 -15.44 -12.16 14.70
CA TYR A 69 -16.02 -11.21 15.65
C TYR A 69 -17.10 -11.84 16.55
N GLU A 70 -17.85 -12.82 16.06
CA GLU A 70 -18.95 -13.46 16.80
C GLU A 70 -18.45 -14.43 17.87
N MET A 71 -17.25 -15.00 17.67
CA MET A 71 -16.63 -15.92 18.64
C MET A 71 -15.99 -15.20 19.84
N ILE A 72 -15.76 -13.89 19.75
CA ILE A 72 -15.08 -13.10 20.80
C ILE A 72 -16.12 -12.57 21.79
N GLY A 73 -16.56 -13.42 22.72
CA GLY A 73 -17.50 -13.03 23.77
C GLY A 73 -16.92 -12.02 24.77
N ARG A 74 -17.79 -11.18 25.36
CA ARG A 74 -17.52 -10.19 26.43
C ARG A 74 -16.67 -8.96 26.03
N LEU A 75 -16.37 -8.78 24.75
CA LEU A 75 -15.58 -7.65 24.21
C LEU A 75 -16.40 -6.75 23.26
N ASP A 76 -17.73 -6.75 23.39
CA ASP A 76 -18.67 -6.05 22.51
C ASP A 76 -18.41 -4.54 22.42
N ARG A 77 -17.99 -3.91 23.52
CA ARG A 77 -17.66 -2.47 23.57
C ARG A 77 -16.45 -2.15 22.68
N GLN A 78 -15.44 -3.00 22.72
CA GLN A 78 -14.21 -2.87 21.93
C GLN A 78 -14.48 -3.16 20.46
N ILE A 79 -15.25 -4.22 20.17
CA ILE A 79 -15.65 -4.59 18.80
C ILE A 79 -16.47 -3.47 18.16
N LYS A 80 -17.42 -2.88 18.88
CA LYS A 80 -18.20 -1.73 18.38
C LYS A 80 -17.30 -0.56 18.00
N LYS A 81 -16.32 -0.23 18.87
CA LYS A 81 -15.36 0.86 18.61
C LYS A 81 -14.48 0.59 17.39
N ILE A 82 -14.10 -0.68 17.16
CA ILE A 82 -13.37 -1.09 15.96
C ILE A 82 -14.20 -0.90 14.70
N LYS A 83 -15.47 -1.34 14.70
CA LYS A 83 -16.38 -1.18 13.56
C LYS A 83 -16.61 0.28 13.22
N GLU A 84 -16.73 1.15 14.22
CA GLU A 84 -16.87 2.61 14.00
C GLU A 84 -15.60 3.25 13.43
N VAL A 85 -14.41 2.80 13.85
CA VAL A 85 -13.15 3.41 13.42
C VAL A 85 -12.65 2.84 12.09
N ILE A 86 -12.94 1.59 11.75
CA ILE A 86 -12.40 0.90 10.56
C ILE A 86 -13.47 0.68 9.49
N ASP A 87 -14.61 0.06 9.82
CA ASP A 87 -15.62 -0.29 8.81
C ASP A 87 -16.40 0.93 8.33
N LEU A 88 -16.71 1.88 9.22
CA LEU A 88 -17.47 3.08 8.86
C LEU A 88 -16.76 3.95 7.82
N PRO A 89 -15.47 4.32 7.98
CA PRO A 89 -14.76 5.07 6.95
C PRO A 89 -14.48 4.26 5.68
N ALA A 90 -14.34 2.93 5.79
CA ALA A 90 -14.14 2.07 4.63
C ALA A 90 -15.40 1.96 3.75
N LYS A 91 -16.59 1.82 4.36
CA LYS A 91 -17.86 1.68 3.63
C LYS A 91 -18.40 3.01 3.12
N HIS A 92 -18.21 4.11 3.85
CA HIS A 92 -18.81 5.40 3.53
C HIS A 92 -17.81 6.56 3.59
N PRO A 93 -16.84 6.63 2.67
CA PRO A 93 -15.87 7.72 2.62
C PRO A 93 -16.49 9.08 2.28
N GLU A 94 -17.66 9.08 1.62
CA GLU A 94 -18.38 10.30 1.25
C GLU A 94 -18.85 11.11 2.47
N LEU A 95 -19.26 10.42 3.55
CA LEU A 95 -19.68 11.07 4.79
C LEU A 95 -18.52 11.87 5.41
N PHE A 96 -17.30 11.34 5.38
CA PHE A 96 -16.12 12.02 5.91
C PHE A 96 -15.68 13.19 5.02
N LYS A 97 -15.84 13.07 3.70
CA LYS A 97 -15.57 14.16 2.76
C LYS A 97 -16.58 15.31 2.91
N ALA A 98 -17.86 15.01 3.08
CA ALA A 98 -18.91 16.01 3.26
C ALA A 98 -18.77 16.76 4.60
N LEU A 99 -18.34 16.07 5.66
CA LEU A 99 -18.09 16.67 6.97
C LEU A 99 -16.73 17.40 7.04
N GLY A 100 -15.84 17.21 6.07
CA GLY A 100 -14.49 17.79 6.07
C GLY A 100 -13.57 17.23 7.17
N ILE A 101 -13.90 16.06 7.72
CA ILE A 101 -13.14 15.42 8.80
C ILE A 101 -12.22 14.35 8.21
N ALA A 102 -10.96 14.33 8.64
CA ALA A 102 -10.02 13.29 8.24
C ALA A 102 -10.45 11.92 8.81
N GLN A 103 -10.42 10.89 7.98
CA GLN A 103 -10.70 9.52 8.42
C GLN A 103 -9.63 9.07 9.42
N PRO A 104 -10.03 8.42 10.53
CA PRO A 104 -9.07 7.85 11.47
C PRO A 104 -8.31 6.70 10.79
N LYS A 105 -6.98 6.73 10.84
CA LYS A 105 -6.11 5.75 10.16
C LYS A 105 -5.68 4.58 11.03
N GLY A 106 -6.05 4.56 12.31
CA GLY A 106 -5.66 3.51 13.23
C GLY A 106 -6.26 3.68 14.60
N MET A 107 -6.28 2.60 15.37
CA MET A 107 -6.74 2.57 16.75
C MET A 107 -5.68 1.88 17.61
N LEU A 108 -5.25 2.52 18.69
CA LEU A 108 -4.37 1.90 19.66
C LEU A 108 -5.19 1.03 20.61
N LEU A 109 -4.81 -0.23 20.74
CA LEU A 109 -5.39 -1.17 21.70
C LEU A 109 -4.45 -1.32 22.91
N GLY A 110 -4.91 -0.94 24.10
CA GLY A 110 -4.14 -1.02 25.35
C GLY A 110 -4.09 -2.44 25.95
N ARG A 111 -3.03 -2.73 26.72
CA ARG A 111 -2.70 -4.06 27.25
C ARG A 111 -3.69 -4.62 28.29
N ASP A 112 -4.56 -3.79 28.87
CA ASP A 112 -5.45 -4.20 29.97
C ASP A 112 -6.69 -4.98 29.49
N CYS A 113 -6.78 -5.27 28.18
CA CYS A 113 -7.81 -6.14 27.64
C CYS A 113 -7.40 -7.61 27.76
N TRP A 114 -8.24 -8.35 28.49
CA TRP A 114 -8.33 -9.81 28.66
C TRP A 114 -7.84 -10.68 27.47
N PRO A 115 -7.58 -11.99 27.67
CA PRO A 115 -6.92 -12.92 26.72
C PRO A 115 -7.53 -13.11 25.31
N GLY A 116 -8.56 -12.34 24.93
CA GLY A 116 -9.11 -12.30 23.57
C GLY A 116 -8.57 -11.18 22.67
N LEU A 117 -7.73 -10.26 23.18
CA LEU A 117 -7.22 -9.12 22.40
C LEU A 117 -6.36 -9.54 21.20
N TRP A 118 -5.60 -10.64 21.30
CA TRP A 118 -4.78 -11.14 20.20
C TRP A 118 -5.64 -11.59 19.01
N LEU A 119 -6.81 -12.19 19.26
CA LEU A 119 -7.75 -12.56 18.19
C LEU A 119 -8.26 -11.31 17.44
N ILE A 120 -8.57 -10.25 18.19
CA ILE A 120 -9.00 -8.96 17.63
C ILE A 120 -7.88 -8.32 16.80
N ILE A 121 -6.65 -8.29 17.31
CA ILE A 121 -5.50 -7.73 16.59
C ILE A 121 -5.25 -8.55 15.31
N GLY A 122 -5.37 -9.88 15.37
CA GLY A 122 -5.29 -10.75 14.20
C GLY A 122 -6.32 -10.39 13.13
N THR A 123 -7.59 -10.22 13.50
CA THR A 123 -8.67 -9.83 12.57
C THR A 123 -8.52 -8.40 12.05
N VAL A 124 -8.07 -7.45 12.87
CA VAL A 124 -7.92 -6.04 12.47
C VAL A 124 -6.69 -5.83 11.57
N TYR A 125 -5.56 -6.47 11.86
CA TYR A 125 -4.39 -6.45 10.96
C TYR A 125 -4.72 -7.03 9.59
N LEU A 126 -5.58 -8.03 9.56
CA LEU A 126 -6.08 -8.68 8.35
C LEU A 126 -6.93 -7.73 7.49
N TYR A 127 -7.79 -6.91 8.11
CA TYR A 127 -8.52 -5.86 7.39
C TYR A 127 -7.61 -4.72 6.91
N SER A 128 -6.65 -4.30 7.73
CA SER A 128 -5.77 -3.17 7.39
C SER A 128 -4.73 -3.52 6.32
N CYS A 129 -4.25 -4.77 6.26
CA CYS A 129 -3.35 -5.24 5.19
C CYS A 129 -4.07 -5.52 3.86
N LEU A 130 -5.39 -5.71 3.87
CA LEU A 130 -6.16 -5.93 2.64
C LEU A 130 -6.45 -4.62 1.89
N TRP A 131 -6.22 -3.47 2.53
CA TRP A 131 -6.57 -2.14 2.03
C TRP A 131 -5.36 -1.21 1.81
N LEU A 132 -4.14 -1.73 1.97
CA LEU A 132 -2.86 -1.10 1.59
C LEU A 132 -2.28 -1.82 0.38
#